data_AF-A0A4D5RS78-F1
#
_entry.id   AF-A0A4D5RS78-F1
#
_cell.length_a   1.000
_cell.length_b   1.000
_cell.length_c   1.000
_cell.angle_alpha   90.00
_cell.angle_beta   90.00
_cell.angle_gamma   90.00
#
_symmetry.space_group_name_H-M   'P 1'
#
loop_
_entity.id
_entity.type
_entity.pdbx_description
1 polymer ?
#
loop_
_entity_poly.entity_id
_entity_poly.type
_entity_poly.pdbx_seq_one_letter_code
_entity_poly.pdbx_strand_id
1 'polypeptide(L)'
;MALAVWSPAKWRSRRVSLVRRMLVLAHARHLSPQGCSALADQEPKEFAVYKPYLLYLAMVDGLYTIMFKKVSCTNEDGWSVALAEYIRHSDQPMLELGDKLLRNFEEQLLLCQSFAEYCDVMGLLCEISNPDAFLSESLQLRV
;
A
#
# COMPACT_ATOMS: atom_id res chain seq x y z
N MET A 1 1.26 11.37 6.46
CA MET A 1 1.15 12.56 5.59
C MET A 1 0.32 12.30 4.34
N ALA A 2 0.52 11.20 3.59
CA ALA A 2 -0.29 10.92 2.38
C ALA A 2 -1.81 10.92 2.63
N LEU A 3 -2.29 10.30 3.72
CA LEU A 3 -3.72 10.20 4.06
C LEU A 3 -4.46 11.53 4.15
N ALA A 4 -3.81 12.58 4.67
CA ALA A 4 -4.40 13.91 4.81
C ALA A 4 -4.18 14.79 3.57
N VAL A 5 -3.22 14.44 2.71
CA VAL A 5 -2.76 15.28 1.59
C VAL A 5 -3.25 14.76 0.23
N TRP A 6 -3.46 13.46 0.09
CA TRP A 6 -3.90 12.83 -1.15
C TRP A 6 -5.35 12.37 -1.05
N SER A 7 -6.16 12.86 -1.98
CA SER A 7 -7.50 12.34 -2.26
C SER A 7 -7.45 10.83 -2.56
N PRO A 8 -8.57 10.09 -2.43
CA PRO A 8 -8.64 8.70 -2.84
C PRO A 8 -8.31 8.47 -4.33
N ALA A 9 -8.57 9.45 -5.19
CA ALA A 9 -8.21 9.38 -6.61
C ALA A 9 -6.69 9.50 -6.80
N LYS A 10 -6.07 10.47 -6.12
CA LYS A 10 -4.61 10.68 -6.13
C LYS A 10 -3.85 9.50 -5.53
N TRP A 11 -4.37 8.92 -4.45
CA TRP A 11 -3.87 7.66 -3.89
C TRP A 11 -3.87 6.54 -4.95
N ARG A 12 -5.02 6.26 -5.58
CA ARG A 12 -5.14 5.23 -6.63
C ARG A 12 -4.16 5.44 -7.78
N SER A 13 -3.96 6.68 -8.22
CA SER A 13 -2.99 6.98 -9.29
C SER A 13 -1.52 6.73 -8.92
N ARG A 14 -1.18 6.73 -7.62
CA ARG A 14 0.20 6.66 -7.12
C ARG A 14 0.54 5.35 -6.41
N ARG A 15 -0.45 4.56 -6.01
CA ARG A 15 -0.26 3.35 -5.19
C ARG A 15 0.72 2.35 -5.81
N VAL A 16 0.66 2.14 -7.14
CA VAL A 16 1.58 1.23 -7.86
C VAL A 16 3.03 1.73 -7.78
N SER A 17 3.27 3.04 -7.90
CA SER A 17 4.60 3.61 -7.72
C SER A 17 5.10 3.46 -6.28
N LEU A 18 4.21 3.50 -5.28
CA LEU A 18 4.57 3.22 -3.89
C LEU A 18 4.89 1.75 -3.66
N VAL A 19 4.13 0.81 -4.26
CA VAL A 19 4.44 -0.63 -4.23
C VAL A 19 5.86 -0.85 -4.72
N ARG A 20 6.20 -0.33 -5.91
CA ARG A 20 7.56 -0.41 -6.46
C ARG A 20 8.62 0.13 -5.50
N ARG A 21 8.40 1.31 -4.92
CA ARG A 21 9.32 1.90 -3.94
C ARG A 21 9.47 1.05 -2.68
N MET A 22 8.40 0.43 -2.20
CA MET A 22 8.44 -0.47 -1.04
C MET A 22 9.22 -1.76 -1.35
N LEU A 23 9.09 -2.31 -2.56
CA LEU A 23 9.87 -3.47 -3.00
C LEU A 23 11.37 -3.16 -3.02
N VAL A 24 11.76 -2.04 -3.65
CA VAL A 24 13.16 -1.59 -3.71
C VAL A 24 13.70 -1.29 -2.31
N LEU A 25 12.92 -0.62 -1.47
CA LEU A 25 13.31 -0.27 -0.10
C LEU A 25 13.53 -1.51 0.77
N ALA A 26 12.62 -2.49 0.70
CA ALA A 26 12.73 -3.76 1.41
C ALA A 26 13.99 -4.51 0.99
N HIS A 27 14.23 -4.58 -0.32
CA HIS A 27 15.39 -5.25 -0.90
C HIS A 27 16.70 -4.57 -0.48
N ALA A 28 16.80 -3.25 -0.64
CA ALA A 28 17.98 -2.47 -0.26
C ALA A 28 18.33 -2.66 1.22
N ARG A 29 17.34 -2.63 2.12
CA ARG A 29 17.56 -2.83 3.55
C ARG A 29 17.93 -4.25 3.93
N HIS A 30 17.42 -5.24 3.20
CA HIS A 30 17.81 -6.62 3.41
C HIS A 30 19.28 -6.86 3.03
N LEU A 31 19.74 -6.29 1.92
CA LEU A 31 21.13 -6.40 1.47
C LEU A 31 22.09 -5.53 2.30
N SER A 32 21.68 -4.30 2.61
CA SER A 32 22.48 -3.34 3.39
C SER A 32 21.61 -2.65 4.45
N PRO A 33 21.60 -3.17 5.70
CA PRO A 33 20.84 -2.58 6.80
C PRO A 33 21.25 -1.12 7.12
N GLN A 34 22.49 -0.74 6.79
CA GLN A 34 23.03 0.61 7.01
C GLN A 34 22.71 1.59 5.86
N GLY A 35 22.03 1.10 4.80
CA GLY A 35 21.72 1.86 3.60
C GLY A 35 22.71 1.61 2.46
N CYS A 36 22.28 1.93 1.24
CA CYS A 36 23.10 1.85 0.04
C CYS A 36 22.69 2.93 -0.97
N SER A 37 23.62 3.29 -1.87
CA SER A 37 23.34 4.16 -3.03
C SER A 37 23.00 3.36 -4.30
N ALA A 38 23.31 2.06 -4.31
CA ALA A 38 22.99 1.13 -5.39
C ALA A 38 22.72 -0.27 -4.83
N LEU A 39 21.93 -1.07 -5.55
CA LEU A 39 21.67 -2.46 -5.21
C LEU A 39 22.87 -3.33 -5.64
N ALA A 40 23.47 -4.04 -4.68
CA ALA A 40 24.59 -4.96 -4.96
C ALA A 40 24.14 -6.27 -5.62
N ASP A 41 22.88 -6.64 -5.38
CA ASP A 41 22.20 -7.79 -5.94
C ASP A 41 20.82 -7.31 -6.41
N GLN A 42 20.36 -7.81 -7.55
CA GLN A 42 19.06 -7.45 -8.14
C GLN A 42 18.15 -8.69 -8.31
N GLU A 43 18.60 -9.86 -7.87
CA GLU A 43 17.81 -11.08 -7.88
C GLU A 43 16.70 -11.01 -6.82
N PRO A 44 15.42 -11.21 -7.19
CA PRO A 44 14.32 -11.25 -6.25
C PRO A 44 14.58 -12.20 -5.07
N LYS A 45 14.19 -11.77 -3.86
CA LYS A 45 14.32 -12.56 -2.63
C LYS A 45 13.01 -13.23 -2.25
N GLU A 46 13.04 -14.00 -1.17
CA GLU A 46 11.83 -14.58 -0.59
C GLU A 46 10.80 -13.50 -0.24
N PHE A 47 9.51 -13.81 -0.43
CA PHE A 47 8.42 -12.87 -0.18
C PHE A 47 8.44 -12.29 1.25
N ALA A 48 8.91 -13.06 2.23
CA ALA A 48 9.06 -12.63 3.62
C ALA A 48 9.89 -11.34 3.79
N VAL A 49 10.85 -11.08 2.88
CA VAL A 49 11.64 -9.84 2.86
C VAL A 49 10.77 -8.62 2.55
N TYR A 50 9.83 -8.76 1.62
CA TYR A 50 8.99 -7.67 1.10
C TYR A 50 7.70 -7.52 1.90
N LYS A 51 7.17 -8.61 2.45
CA LYS A 51 5.86 -8.72 3.09
C LYS A 51 5.60 -7.61 4.12
N PRO A 52 6.48 -7.32 5.11
CA PRO A 52 6.20 -6.28 6.10
C PRO A 52 5.98 -4.87 5.50
N TYR A 53 6.71 -4.54 4.43
CA TYR A 53 6.61 -3.26 3.74
C TYR A 53 5.32 -3.14 2.92
N LEU A 54 4.94 -4.25 2.27
CA LEU A 54 3.71 -4.34 1.50
C LEU A 54 2.47 -4.34 2.41
N LEU A 55 2.54 -4.99 3.58
CA LEU A 55 1.50 -4.97 4.60
C LEU A 55 1.27 -3.56 5.14
N TYR A 56 2.34 -2.79 5.38
CA TYR A 56 2.23 -1.39 5.75
C TYR A 56 1.45 -0.59 4.69
N LEU A 57 1.80 -0.76 3.41
CA LEU A 57 1.13 -0.06 2.33
C LEU A 57 -0.34 -0.49 2.18
N ALA A 58 -0.62 -1.78 2.38
CA ALA A 58 -1.97 -2.32 2.36
C ALA A 58 -2.85 -1.78 3.50
N MET A 59 -2.28 -1.58 4.68
CA MET A 59 -2.98 -0.93 5.78
C MET A 59 -3.39 0.51 5.41
N VAL A 60 -2.49 1.26 4.76
CA VAL A 60 -2.80 2.61 4.27
C VAL A 60 -3.90 2.57 3.21
N ASP A 61 -3.87 1.62 2.27
CA ASP A 61 -4.95 1.45 1.29
C ASP A 61 -6.29 1.12 1.96
N GLY A 62 -6.28 0.22 2.94
CA GLY A 62 -7.47 -0.14 3.72
C GLY A 62 -8.11 1.06 4.43
N LEU A 63 -7.32 2.05 4.87
CA LEU A 63 -7.88 3.30 5.38
C LEU A 63 -8.68 4.04 4.29
N TYR A 64 -8.20 4.09 3.04
CA TYR A 64 -8.94 4.70 1.94
C TYR A 64 -10.16 3.88 1.51
N THR A 65 -10.02 2.56 1.40
CA THR A 65 -11.00 1.67 0.76
C THR A 65 -12.05 1.12 1.72
N ILE A 66 -11.76 1.09 3.02
CA ILE A 66 -12.66 0.60 4.07
C ILE A 66 -13.11 1.77 4.95
N MET A 67 -12.19 2.44 5.66
CA MET A 67 -12.54 3.46 6.65
C MET A 67 -13.15 4.71 5.99
N PHE A 68 -12.46 5.29 5.02
CA PHE A 68 -12.81 6.58 4.45
C PHE A 68 -13.61 6.47 3.15
N LYS A 69 -14.12 5.28 2.84
CA LYS A 69 -14.88 5.00 1.61
C LYS A 69 -16.10 5.92 1.45
N LYS A 70 -16.72 6.34 2.56
CA LYS A 70 -17.93 7.18 2.57
C LYS A 70 -17.63 8.68 2.59
N VAL A 71 -16.37 9.10 2.63
CA VAL A 71 -16.00 10.52 2.56
C VAL A 71 -16.32 11.02 1.15
N SER A 72 -17.28 11.93 1.04
CA SER A 72 -17.59 12.64 -0.20
C SER A 72 -16.78 13.94 -0.26
N CYS A 73 -16.08 14.15 -1.37
CA CYS A 73 -15.36 15.39 -1.62
C CYS A 73 -15.48 15.74 -3.10
N THR A 74 -15.94 16.96 -3.39
CA THR A 74 -16.19 17.44 -4.76
C THR A 74 -14.94 18.01 -5.44
N ASN A 75 -13.90 18.38 -4.68
CA ASN A 75 -12.63 18.91 -5.19
C ASN A 75 -11.43 18.36 -4.41
N GLU A 76 -10.29 18.10 -5.05
CA GLU A 76 -9.09 17.54 -4.42
C GLU A 76 -8.58 18.39 -3.24
N ASP A 77 -8.64 19.72 -3.35
CA ASP A 77 -8.15 20.65 -2.33
C ASP A 77 -8.98 20.60 -1.03
N GLY A 78 -10.20 20.09 -1.10
CA GLY A 78 -11.11 19.96 0.05
C GLY A 78 -10.95 18.65 0.82
N TRP A 79 -10.11 17.72 0.37
CA TRP A 79 -10.03 16.37 0.92
C TRP A 79 -9.72 16.36 2.42
N SER A 80 -8.71 17.11 2.84
CA SER A 80 -8.26 17.17 4.23
C SER A 80 -9.37 17.63 5.18
N VAL A 81 -10.13 18.65 4.76
CA VAL A 81 -11.25 19.20 5.52
C VAL A 81 -12.41 18.21 5.56
N ALA A 82 -12.79 17.63 4.41
CA ALA A 82 -13.87 16.65 4.33
C ALA A 82 -13.57 15.39 5.16
N LEU A 83 -12.32 14.92 5.13
CA LEU A 83 -11.88 13.79 5.94
C LEU A 83 -11.95 14.10 7.44
N ALA A 84 -11.46 15.26 7.86
CA ALA A 84 -11.49 15.68 9.26
C ALA A 84 -12.94 15.81 9.78
N GLU A 85 -13.82 16.37 8.96
CA GLU A 85 -15.24 16.50 9.28
C GLU A 85 -15.91 15.13 9.40
N TYR A 86 -15.62 14.22 8.47
CA TYR A 86 -16.14 12.86 8.52
C TYR A 86 -15.70 12.11 9.77
N ILE A 87 -14.41 12.18 10.12
CA ILE A 87 -13.86 11.55 11.32
C ILE A 87 -14.57 12.07 12.58
N ARG A 88 -14.82 13.39 12.68
CA ARG A 88 -15.46 14.00 13.85
C ARG A 88 -16.91 13.56 14.08
N HIS A 89 -17.62 13.15 13.03
CA HIS A 89 -19.06 12.87 13.10
C HIS A 89 -19.42 11.39 12.91
N SER A 90 -18.42 10.52 12.68
CA SER A 90 -18.65 9.12 12.29
C SER A 90 -18.09 8.12 13.30
N ASP A 91 -18.09 8.45 14.59
CA ASP A 91 -17.46 7.63 15.65
C ASP A 91 -17.92 6.16 15.65
N GLN A 92 -19.23 5.92 15.69
CA GLN A 92 -19.79 4.55 15.70
C GLN A 92 -19.45 3.78 14.41
N PRO A 93 -19.70 4.33 13.20
CA PRO A 93 -19.24 3.70 11.95
C PRO A 93 -17.73 3.46 11.90
N MET A 94 -16.91 4.34 12.48
CA MET A 94 -15.45 4.19 12.47
C MET A 94 -14.99 2.99 13.29
N LEU A 95 -15.64 2.68 14.41
CA LEU A 95 -15.34 1.48 15.19
C LEU A 95 -15.63 0.21 14.38
N GLU A 96 -16.82 0.12 13.78
CA GLU A 96 -17.23 -1.03 12.96
C GLU A 96 -16.35 -1.21 11.72
N LEU A 97 -15.97 -0.11 11.07
CA LEU A 97 -15.06 -0.14 9.93
C LEU A 97 -13.62 -0.49 10.35
N GLY A 98 -13.21 -0.11 11.56
CA GLY A 98 -11.93 -0.49 12.15
C GLY A 98 -11.82 -2.00 12.35
N ASP A 99 -12.86 -2.61 12.94
CA ASP A 99 -12.95 -4.08 13.07
C ASP A 99 -12.91 -4.76 11.70
N LYS A 100 -13.62 -4.21 10.72
CA LYS A 100 -13.60 -4.73 9.35
C LYS A 100 -12.20 -4.63 8.71
N LEU A 101 -11.50 -3.51 8.90
CA LEU A 101 -10.14 -3.32 8.41
C LEU A 101 -9.18 -4.34 9.05
N LEU A 102 -9.26 -4.53 10.36
CA LEU A 102 -8.43 -5.49 11.09
C LEU A 102 -8.69 -6.92 10.64
N ARG A 103 -9.95 -7.34 10.52
CA ARG A 103 -10.29 -8.67 9.99
C ARG A 103 -9.75 -8.89 8.59
N ASN A 104 -9.90 -7.90 7.69
CA ASN A 104 -9.33 -7.99 6.35
C ASN A 104 -7.80 -8.13 6.38
N PHE A 105 -7.14 -7.40 7.29
CA PHE A 105 -5.70 -7.50 7.46
C PHE A 105 -5.25 -8.87 7.95
N GLU A 106 -5.93 -9.43 8.96
CA GLU A 106 -5.57 -10.71 9.57
C GLU A 106 -5.92 -11.91 8.70
N GLU A 107 -7.11 -11.90 8.09
CA GLU A 107 -7.66 -13.05 7.37
C GLU A 107 -7.26 -13.09 5.90
N GLN A 108 -6.81 -11.98 5.31
CA GLN A 108 -6.42 -11.94 3.89
C GLN A 108 -4.95 -11.53 3.72
N LEU A 109 -4.59 -10.34 4.20
CA LEU A 109 -3.28 -9.76 3.94
C LEU A 109 -2.14 -10.52 4.65
N LEU A 110 -2.32 -10.89 5.92
CA LEU A 110 -1.32 -11.65 6.67
C LEU A 110 -1.14 -13.07 6.13
N LEU A 111 -2.14 -13.64 5.45
CA LEU A 111 -2.08 -15.00 4.92
C LEU A 111 -1.36 -15.08 3.56
N CYS A 112 -1.16 -13.95 2.87
CA CYS A 112 -0.44 -13.92 1.60
C CYS A 112 0.95 -14.56 1.71
N GLN A 113 1.28 -15.46 0.79
CA GLN A 113 2.54 -16.19 0.69
C GLN A 113 3.40 -15.74 -0.50
N SER A 114 2.83 -14.94 -1.40
CA SER A 114 3.53 -14.44 -2.58
C SER A 114 3.16 -13.00 -2.92
N PHE A 115 3.99 -12.35 -3.75
CA PHE A 115 3.68 -11.02 -4.26
C PHE A 115 2.48 -11.02 -5.21
N ALA A 116 2.26 -12.12 -5.93
CA ALA A 116 1.08 -12.30 -6.77
C ALA A 116 -0.21 -12.34 -5.95
N GLU A 117 -0.24 -13.13 -4.85
CA GLU A 117 -1.39 -13.16 -3.92
C GLU A 117 -1.66 -11.79 -3.32
N TYR A 118 -0.61 -11.06 -2.92
CA TYR A 118 -0.76 -9.69 -2.45
C TYR A 118 -1.41 -8.79 -3.51
N CYS A 119 -0.96 -8.88 -4.77
CA CYS A 119 -1.53 -8.09 -5.87
C CYS A 119 -3.00 -8.43 -6.14
N ASP A 120 -3.39 -9.70 -5.99
CA ASP A 120 -4.77 -10.16 -6.12
C ASP A 120 -5.66 -9.57 -5.02
N VAL A 121 -5.30 -9.79 -3.75
CA VAL A 121 -6.04 -9.28 -2.57
C VAL A 121 -6.18 -7.75 -2.61
N MET A 122 -5.14 -7.05 -3.07
CA MET A 122 -5.12 -5.58 -3.16
C MET A 122 -5.84 -5.03 -4.41
N GLY A 123 -6.32 -5.90 -5.30
CA GLY A 123 -6.94 -5.49 -6.57
C GLY A 123 -5.98 -4.68 -7.42
N LEU A 124 -4.73 -5.13 -7.53
CA LEU A 124 -3.65 -4.52 -8.30
C LEU A 124 -3.37 -5.24 -9.62
N LEU A 125 -3.99 -6.41 -9.87
CA LEU A 125 -3.70 -7.21 -11.08
C LEU A 125 -4.08 -6.49 -12.39
N CYS A 126 -4.98 -5.51 -12.35
CA CYS A 126 -5.27 -4.66 -13.50
C CYS A 126 -4.10 -3.74 -13.84
N GLU A 127 -3.44 -3.15 -12.85
CA GLU A 127 -2.30 -2.26 -13.06
C GLU A 127 -0.94 -2.99 -13.09
N ILE A 128 -0.87 -4.17 -12.48
CA ILE A 128 0.30 -5.06 -12.38
C ILE A 128 -0.09 -6.42 -12.95
N SER A 129 -0.13 -6.52 -14.29
CA SER A 129 -0.60 -7.75 -14.96
C SER A 129 0.35 -8.94 -14.78
N ASN A 130 1.64 -8.70 -14.54
CA ASN A 130 2.62 -9.73 -14.24
C ASN A 130 3.43 -9.32 -12.98
N PRO A 131 3.04 -9.82 -11.78
CA PRO A 131 3.71 -9.49 -10.53
C PRO A 131 5.20 -9.87 -10.49
N ASP A 132 5.58 -11.02 -11.06
CA ASP A 132 6.97 -11.50 -11.05
C ASP A 132 7.88 -10.65 -11.94
N ALA A 133 7.40 -10.30 -13.14
CA ALA A 133 8.09 -9.37 -14.02
C ALA A 133 8.20 -7.99 -13.38
N PHE A 134 7.11 -7.48 -12.79
CA PHE A 134 7.11 -6.19 -12.11
C PHE A 134 8.12 -6.13 -10.96
N LEU A 135 8.22 -7.20 -10.15
CA LEU A 135 9.21 -7.29 -9.08
C LEU A 135 10.63 -7.25 -9.63
N SER A 136 10.91 -8.06 -10.65
CA SER A 136 12.24 -8.12 -11.27
C SER A 136 12.65 -6.78 -11.90
N GLU A 137 11.76 -6.18 -12.69
CA GLU A 137 11.96 -4.85 -13.29
C GLU A 137 12.15 -3.76 -12.23
N SER A 138 11.43 -3.85 -11.11
CA SER A 138 11.56 -2.90 -10.00
C SER A 138 12.96 -2.88 -9.40
N LEU A 139 13.65 -4.02 -9.35
CA LEU A 139 15.02 -4.14 -8.83
C LEU A 139 16.09 -3.73 -9.85
N GLN A 140 15.77 -3.80 -11.15
CA GLN A 140 16.68 -3.42 -12.23
C GLN A 140 16.66 -1.92 -12.55
N LEU A 141 15.61 -1.21 -12.13
CA LEU A 141 15.51 0.24 -12.29
C LEU A 141 16.64 0.95 -11.54
N ARG A 142 17.53 1.61 -12.29
CA ARG A 142 18.52 2.53 -11.71
C ARG A 142 17.77 3.72 -11.11
N VAL A 143 17.83 3.85 -9.79
CA VAL A 143 17.39 5.04 -9.05
C VAL A 143 18.49 6.10 -9.12
#